data_AF-A0A1I3AR58-F1
#
_entry.id   AF-A0A1I3AR58-F1
#
_cell.length_a   1.000
_cell.length_b   1.000
_cell.length_c   1.000
_cell.angle_alpha   90.00
_cell.angle_beta   90.00
_cell.angle_gamma   90.00
#
_symmetry.space_group_name_H-M   'P 1'
#
loop_
_entity.id
_entity.type
_entity.pdbx_description
1 polymer ?
#
loop_
_entity_poly.entity_id
_entity_poly.type
_entity_poly.pdbx_seq_one_letter_code
_entity_poly.pdbx_strand_id
1 'polypeptide(L)'
;MQISFDLGTMKLNNESKSGQYVSNQLTDVVRRLKEQSTMANKEDDPKMMEKIQAKIKSGKKLTSREESYLKQHNQELYMQYLRIRRMAEALEHQLENANSKEEVNDIIFHAMNGISDKDPYKAAIVAAMDEVIKEFKKSDGYKNLPENEEKIEEGRKAGANKVKEKSKEEDDFDAMAWTPLQEVIDAMPVFNMQS
;
A
#
# COMPACT_ATOMS: atom_id res chain seq x y z
N MET A 1 34.62 69.54 -23.06
CA MET A 1 33.22 69.66 -22.61
C MET A 1 32.78 68.26 -22.22
N GLN A 2 32.77 67.94 -20.92
CA GLN A 2 32.32 66.63 -20.42
C GLN A 2 30.79 66.65 -20.36
N ILE A 3 30.14 65.75 -21.08
CA ILE A 3 28.70 65.51 -20.99
C ILE A 3 28.54 64.41 -19.93
N SER A 4 28.15 64.79 -18.73
CA SER A 4 27.78 63.88 -17.65
C SER A 4 26.36 63.34 -17.91
N PHE A 5 26.24 62.04 -18.09
CA PHE A 5 24.94 61.35 -18.10
C PHE A 5 24.63 60.90 -16.66
N ASP A 6 23.65 61.54 -16.04
CA ASP A 6 23.16 61.18 -14.72
C ASP A 6 22.19 59.98 -14.86
N LEU A 7 22.69 58.76 -14.63
CA LEU A 7 21.83 57.59 -14.42
C LEU A 7 21.30 57.63 -12.99
N GLY A 8 20.22 58.39 -12.81
CA GLY A 8 19.43 58.34 -11.59
C GLY A 8 18.97 56.91 -11.32
N THR A 9 19.43 56.33 -10.21
CA THR A 9 18.93 55.06 -9.71
C THR A 9 17.46 55.22 -9.34
N MET A 10 16.54 54.71 -10.18
CA MET A 10 15.14 54.58 -9.80
C MET A 10 15.03 53.51 -8.71
N LYS A 11 15.07 53.93 -7.44
CA LYS A 11 14.64 53.09 -6.32
C LYS A 11 13.12 52.99 -6.39
N LEU A 12 12.61 51.81 -6.73
CA LEU A 12 11.19 51.48 -6.59
C LEU A 12 10.85 51.42 -5.10
N ASN A 13 10.55 52.56 -4.49
CA ASN A 13 9.93 52.61 -3.17
C ASN A 13 8.45 52.22 -3.34
N ASN A 14 8.17 50.92 -3.30
CA ASN A 14 6.80 50.44 -3.11
C ASN A 14 6.43 50.57 -1.63
N GLU A 15 6.21 51.80 -1.19
CA GLU A 15 5.67 52.16 0.13
C GLU A 15 4.13 52.05 0.14
N SER A 16 3.57 51.04 -0.53
CA SER A 16 2.15 50.75 -0.41
C SER A 16 1.88 50.19 0.99
N LYS A 17 1.42 51.04 1.91
CA LYS A 17 1.01 50.67 3.29
C LYS A 17 0.07 49.45 3.32
N SER A 18 -0.74 49.27 2.26
CA SER A 18 -1.60 48.11 2.07
C SER A 18 -0.83 46.80 1.85
N GLY A 19 0.26 46.82 1.09
CA GLY A 19 1.10 45.63 0.85
C GLY A 19 1.86 45.17 2.09
N GLN A 20 2.38 46.13 2.88
CA GLN A 20 3.01 45.83 4.17
C GLN A 20 2.00 45.27 5.18
N TYR A 21 0.78 45.80 5.21
CA TYR A 21 -0.29 45.30 6.06
C TYR A 21 -0.68 43.86 5.70
N VAL A 22 -0.86 43.55 4.41
CA VAL A 22 -1.15 42.19 3.95
C VAL A 22 0.01 41.25 4.27
N SER A 23 1.26 41.67 4.07
CA SER A 23 2.46 40.88 4.43
C SER A 23 2.51 40.59 5.94
N ASN A 24 2.23 41.57 6.78
CA ASN A 24 2.21 41.41 8.23
C ASN A 24 1.07 40.48 8.68
N GLN A 25 -0.12 40.61 8.08
CA GLN A 25 -1.22 39.67 8.33
C GLN A 25 -0.88 38.25 7.91
N LEU A 26 -0.25 38.07 6.74
CA LEU A 26 0.17 36.75 6.28
C LEU A 26 1.19 36.13 7.26
N THR A 27 2.15 36.93 7.69
CA THR A 27 3.19 36.53 8.65
C THR A 27 2.58 36.15 10.00
N ASP A 28 1.58 36.90 10.47
CA ASP A 28 0.86 36.60 11.72
C ASP A 28 -0.04 35.38 11.62
N VAL A 29 -0.63 35.09 10.45
CA VAL A 29 -1.40 33.87 10.23
C VAL A 29 -0.45 32.66 10.20
N VAL A 30 0.68 32.75 9.48
CA VAL A 30 1.70 31.70 9.45
C VAL A 30 2.29 31.46 10.84
N ARG A 31 2.56 32.53 11.60
CA ARG A 31 3.03 32.44 12.98
C ARG A 31 1.99 31.82 13.90
N ARG A 32 0.71 32.20 13.81
CA ARG A 32 -0.38 31.59 14.59
C ARG A 32 -0.61 30.13 14.24
N LEU A 33 -0.54 29.76 12.97
CA LEU A 33 -0.60 28.35 12.55
C LEU A 33 0.58 27.55 13.11
N LYS A 34 1.79 28.14 13.09
CA LYS A 34 2.98 27.54 13.69
C LYS A 34 2.84 27.43 15.22
N GLU A 35 2.36 28.47 15.90
CA GLU A 35 2.12 28.48 17.35
C GLU A 35 0.99 27.54 17.78
N GLN A 36 -0.09 27.41 17.01
CA GLN A 36 -1.15 26.42 17.23
C GLN A 36 -0.62 25.00 17.05
N SER A 37 0.23 24.77 16.03
CA SER A 37 0.89 23.48 15.84
C SER A 37 1.88 23.15 16.96
N THR A 38 2.54 24.14 17.58
CA THR A 38 3.46 23.90 18.69
C THR A 38 2.75 23.79 20.05
N MET A 39 1.65 24.50 20.27
CA MET A 39 0.86 24.41 21.52
C MET A 39 0.17 23.04 21.68
N ALA A 40 -0.20 22.38 20.58
CA ALA A 40 -0.71 20.99 20.60
C ALA A 40 0.40 19.92 20.79
N ASN A 41 1.67 20.31 20.65
CA ASN A 41 2.86 19.45 20.69
C ASN A 41 3.73 19.65 21.93
N LYS A 42 3.28 20.39 22.96
CA LYS A 42 4.06 20.71 24.18
C LYS A 42 4.43 19.53 25.09
N GLU A 43 4.34 18.31 24.60
CA GLU A 43 5.14 17.20 25.10
C GLU A 43 6.12 16.81 23.99
N ASP A 44 7.09 17.69 23.72
CA ASP A 44 8.40 17.33 23.14
C ASP A 44 9.15 16.46 24.16
N ASP A 45 8.52 15.38 24.58
CA ASP A 45 9.06 14.47 25.55
C ASP A 45 10.03 13.57 24.77
N PRO A 46 11.34 13.57 25.08
CA PRO A 46 12.27 12.60 24.50
C PRO A 46 11.74 11.16 24.63
N LYS A 47 10.92 10.88 25.65
CA LYS A 47 10.22 9.60 25.83
C LYS A 47 9.26 9.26 24.69
N MET A 48 8.64 10.24 24.03
CA MET A 48 7.75 10.00 22.89
C MET A 48 8.55 9.48 21.68
N MET A 49 9.70 10.10 21.38
CA MET A 49 10.58 9.62 20.31
C MET A 49 11.14 8.22 20.63
N GLU A 50 11.57 7.97 21.88
CA GLU A 50 12.02 6.64 22.32
C GLU A 50 10.91 5.59 22.16
N LYS A 51 9.68 5.91 22.57
CA LYS A 51 8.51 5.04 22.43
C LYS A 51 8.21 4.73 20.95
N ILE A 52 8.29 5.74 20.08
CA ILE A 52 8.11 5.57 18.63
C ILE A 52 9.18 4.64 18.07
N GLN A 53 10.44 4.87 18.38
CA GLN A 53 11.54 4.02 17.91
C GLN A 53 11.39 2.58 18.43
N ALA A 54 11.00 2.39 19.69
CA ALA A 54 10.74 1.07 20.26
C ALA A 54 9.57 0.36 19.54
N LYS A 55 8.51 1.09 19.21
CA LYS A 55 7.39 0.55 18.41
C LYS A 55 7.82 0.14 17.01
N ILE A 56 8.55 1.00 16.29
CA ILE A 56 9.06 0.68 14.95
C ILE A 56 9.97 -0.55 15.00
N LYS A 57 10.90 -0.61 15.96
CA LYS A 57 11.81 -1.76 16.14
C LYS A 57 11.07 -3.06 16.45
N SER A 58 9.93 -2.97 17.15
CA SER A 58 9.09 -4.13 17.46
C SER A 58 8.06 -4.45 16.36
N GLY A 59 8.03 -3.69 15.25
CA GLY A 59 7.11 -3.90 14.13
C GLY A 59 5.72 -3.29 14.30
N LYS A 60 5.45 -2.69 15.47
CA LYS A 60 4.10 -2.22 15.86
C LYS A 60 3.68 -0.97 15.11
N LYS A 61 2.38 -0.90 14.80
CA LYS A 61 1.73 0.29 14.22
C LYS A 61 1.84 1.48 15.17
N LEU A 62 2.21 2.65 14.64
CA LEU A 62 2.17 3.90 15.37
C LEU A 62 0.73 4.42 15.43
N THR A 63 0.40 5.10 16.52
CA THR A 63 -0.85 5.85 16.63
C THR A 63 -0.79 7.13 15.81
N SER A 64 -1.92 7.73 15.44
CA SER A 64 -1.94 8.96 14.63
C SER A 64 -1.18 10.13 15.28
N ARG A 65 -1.17 10.19 16.62
CA ARG A 65 -0.38 11.18 17.38
C ARG A 65 1.11 10.92 17.23
N GLU A 66 1.54 9.67 17.42
CA GLU A 66 2.94 9.24 17.28
C GLU A 66 3.44 9.42 15.84
N GLU A 67 2.61 9.14 14.85
CA GLU A 67 2.94 9.34 13.43
C GLU A 67 3.10 10.81 13.07
N SER A 68 2.17 11.66 13.52
CA SER A 68 2.23 13.12 13.30
C SER A 68 3.47 13.72 13.95
N TYR A 69 3.82 13.27 15.16
CA TYR A 69 5.04 13.64 15.85
C TYR A 69 6.28 13.20 15.05
N LEU A 70 6.34 11.91 14.64
CA LEU A 70 7.47 11.40 13.87
C LEU A 70 7.70 12.20 12.57
N LYS A 71 6.62 12.54 11.86
CA LYS A 71 6.67 13.35 10.63
C LYS A 71 7.27 14.75 10.84
N GLN A 72 7.03 15.36 12.00
CA GLN A 72 7.52 16.72 12.31
C GLN A 72 8.96 16.72 12.83
N HIS A 73 9.36 15.69 13.59
CA HIS A 73 10.65 15.65 14.27
C HIS A 73 11.73 14.86 13.52
N ASN A 74 11.36 13.82 12.78
CA ASN A 74 12.31 13.01 12.00
C ASN A 74 11.67 12.48 10.72
N GLN A 75 11.77 13.29 9.65
CA GLN A 75 11.19 12.97 8.35
C GLN A 75 11.82 11.72 7.71
N GLU A 76 13.12 11.48 7.90
CA GLU A 76 13.79 10.29 7.37
C GLU A 76 13.21 9.02 7.98
N LEU A 77 13.14 8.96 9.31
CA LEU A 77 12.58 7.82 10.03
C LEU A 77 11.08 7.64 9.72
N TYR A 78 10.34 8.72 9.50
CA TYR A 78 8.95 8.66 9.04
C TYR A 78 8.82 7.94 7.68
N MET A 79 9.67 8.28 6.71
CA MET A 79 9.66 7.62 5.40
C MET A 79 9.97 6.12 5.50
N GLN A 80 10.90 5.75 6.38
CA GLN A 80 11.22 4.34 6.62
C GLN A 80 10.07 3.60 7.32
N TYR A 81 9.41 4.24 8.27
CA TYR A 81 8.19 3.71 8.88
C TYR A 81 7.10 3.44 7.83
N LEU A 82 6.84 4.40 6.92
CA LEU A 82 5.87 4.20 5.84
C LEU A 82 6.26 3.04 4.91
N ARG A 83 7.55 2.90 4.61
CA ARG A 83 8.05 1.78 3.80
C ARG A 83 7.78 0.44 4.51
N ILE A 84 8.15 0.31 5.79
CA ILE A 84 7.88 -0.88 6.61
C ILE A 84 6.38 -1.20 6.59
N ARG A 85 5.54 -0.18 6.80
CA ARG A 85 4.08 -0.33 6.86
C ARG A 85 3.50 -0.84 5.54
N ARG A 86 3.93 -0.27 4.40
CA ARG A 86 3.49 -0.74 3.08
C ARG A 86 3.87 -2.19 2.80
N MET A 87 5.07 -2.61 3.19
CA MET A 87 5.50 -4.01 3.02
C MET A 87 4.66 -4.96 3.89
N ALA A 88 4.37 -4.56 5.14
CA ALA A 88 3.51 -5.32 6.03
C ALA A 88 2.06 -5.41 5.50
N GLU A 89 1.51 -4.31 4.98
CA GLU A 89 0.15 -4.27 4.40
C GLU A 89 0.05 -5.05 3.08
N ALA A 90 1.09 -5.00 2.24
CA ALA A 90 1.15 -5.81 1.03
C ALA A 90 1.14 -7.31 1.37
N LEU A 91 1.89 -7.71 2.42
CA LEU A 91 1.88 -9.08 2.91
C LEU A 91 0.50 -9.46 3.47
N GLU A 92 -0.12 -8.60 4.27
CA GLU A 92 -1.48 -8.81 4.82
C GLU A 92 -2.47 -9.10 3.69
N HIS A 93 -2.49 -8.26 2.65
CA HIS A 93 -3.36 -8.43 1.49
C HIS A 93 -3.04 -9.70 0.69
N GLN A 94 -1.77 -10.10 0.56
CA GLN A 94 -1.41 -11.35 -0.11
C GLN A 94 -1.91 -12.56 0.70
N LEU A 95 -1.76 -12.53 2.02
CA LEU A 95 -2.22 -13.61 2.91
C LEU A 95 -3.74 -13.77 2.88
N GLU A 96 -4.50 -12.68 2.85
CA GLU A 96 -5.97 -12.72 2.73
C GLU A 96 -6.47 -13.40 1.46
N ASN A 97 -5.69 -13.34 0.38
CA ASN A 97 -6.04 -13.94 -0.92
C ASN A 97 -5.46 -15.34 -1.12
N ALA A 98 -4.73 -15.89 -0.14
CA ALA A 98 -4.17 -17.22 -0.23
C ALA A 98 -5.27 -18.29 -0.18
N ASN A 99 -5.15 -19.32 -1.02
CA ASN A 99 -6.11 -20.40 -1.21
C ASN A 99 -5.76 -21.65 -0.40
N SER A 100 -4.49 -21.80 0.01
CA SER A 100 -4.00 -22.95 0.77
C SER A 100 -2.99 -22.55 1.84
N LYS A 101 -2.79 -23.42 2.83
CA LYS A 101 -1.74 -23.21 3.86
C LYS A 101 -0.33 -23.31 3.27
N GLU A 102 -0.16 -24.08 2.20
CA GLU A 102 1.08 -24.16 1.43
C GLU A 102 1.38 -22.81 0.77
N GLU A 103 0.41 -22.23 0.05
CA GLU A 103 0.55 -20.90 -0.58
C GLU A 103 0.86 -19.80 0.44
N VAL A 104 0.26 -19.87 1.64
CA VAL A 104 0.61 -18.97 2.75
C VAL A 104 2.09 -19.07 3.13
N ASN A 105 2.65 -20.28 3.21
CA ASN A 105 4.06 -20.44 3.54
C ASN A 105 4.96 -19.92 2.42
N ASP A 106 4.59 -20.12 1.16
CA ASP A 106 5.33 -19.61 0.00
C ASP A 106 5.33 -18.09 -0.05
N ILE A 107 4.18 -17.45 0.16
CA ILE A 107 4.05 -15.99 0.28
C ILE A 107 4.97 -15.48 1.39
N ILE A 108 4.94 -16.09 2.57
CA ILE A 108 5.81 -15.71 3.71
C ILE A 108 7.29 -15.87 3.34
N PHE A 109 7.66 -16.98 2.72
CA PHE A 109 9.04 -17.28 2.31
C PHE A 109 9.56 -16.25 1.31
N HIS A 110 8.79 -15.97 0.25
CA HIS A 110 9.14 -14.97 -0.75
C HIS A 110 9.25 -13.57 -0.15
N ALA A 111 8.30 -13.19 0.71
CA ALA A 111 8.28 -11.87 1.31
C ALA A 111 9.47 -11.65 2.25
N MET A 112 9.85 -12.67 3.05
CA MET A 112 11.01 -12.59 3.95
C MET A 112 12.35 -12.59 3.19
N ASN A 113 12.47 -13.41 2.14
CA ASN A 113 13.69 -13.48 1.33
C ASN A 113 13.86 -12.28 0.38
N GLY A 114 12.77 -11.56 0.08
CA GLY A 114 12.83 -10.31 -0.68
C GLY A 114 13.51 -9.16 0.08
N ILE A 115 13.71 -9.29 1.39
CA ILE A 115 14.35 -8.26 2.21
C ILE A 115 15.87 -8.39 2.11
N SER A 116 16.53 -7.32 1.65
CA SER A 116 18.00 -7.28 1.58
C SER A 116 18.63 -7.42 2.96
N ASP A 117 19.65 -8.28 3.06
CA ASP A 117 20.47 -8.42 4.27
C ASP A 117 21.24 -7.15 4.64
N LYS A 118 21.44 -6.26 3.67
CA LYS A 118 22.15 -4.98 3.86
C LYS A 118 21.22 -3.85 4.29
N ASP A 119 19.93 -4.10 4.45
CA ASP A 119 18.97 -3.08 4.85
C ASP A 119 19.13 -2.73 6.35
N PRO A 120 19.42 -1.47 6.71
CA PRO A 120 19.58 -1.06 8.11
C PRO A 120 18.29 -1.22 8.93
N TYR A 121 17.13 -1.28 8.28
CA TYR A 121 15.82 -1.47 8.90
C TYR A 121 15.30 -2.90 8.77
N LYS A 122 16.09 -3.86 8.26
CA LYS A 122 15.69 -5.27 8.10
C LYS A 122 14.97 -5.83 9.32
N ALA A 123 15.54 -5.65 10.51
CA ALA A 123 14.95 -6.16 11.75
C ALA A 123 13.55 -5.60 12.03
N ALA A 124 13.34 -4.31 11.76
CA ALA A 124 12.03 -3.67 11.92
C ALA A 124 11.01 -4.13 10.86
N ILE A 125 11.47 -4.33 9.61
CA ILE A 125 10.66 -4.87 8.53
C ILE A 125 10.18 -6.29 8.88
N VAL A 126 11.11 -7.17 9.24
CA VAL A 126 10.81 -8.55 9.64
C VAL A 126 9.86 -8.57 10.85
N ALA A 127 10.10 -7.73 11.86
CA ALA A 127 9.22 -7.66 13.02
C ALA A 127 7.78 -7.25 12.67
N ALA A 128 7.61 -6.29 11.75
CA ALA A 128 6.28 -5.86 11.30
C ALA A 128 5.57 -6.96 10.50
N MET A 129 6.30 -7.64 9.61
CA MET A 129 5.76 -8.75 8.83
C MET A 129 5.42 -9.95 9.72
N ASP A 130 6.24 -10.24 10.72
CA ASP A 130 5.97 -11.27 11.73
C ASP A 130 4.69 -10.97 12.53
N GLU A 131 4.43 -9.71 12.85
CA GLU A 131 3.18 -9.31 13.53
C GLU A 131 1.97 -9.63 12.65
N VAL A 132 2.00 -9.24 11.38
CA VAL A 132 0.96 -9.55 10.39
C VAL A 132 0.76 -11.06 10.23
N ILE A 133 1.85 -11.83 10.10
CA ILE A 133 1.78 -13.29 9.96
C ILE A 133 1.16 -13.91 11.22
N LYS A 134 1.53 -13.45 12.41
CA LYS A 134 0.98 -13.95 13.68
C LYS A 134 -0.50 -13.64 13.81
N GLU A 135 -0.94 -12.45 13.41
CA GLU A 135 -2.34 -12.07 13.40
C GLU A 135 -3.13 -12.92 12.39
N PHE A 136 -2.61 -13.06 11.17
CA PHE A 136 -3.24 -13.85 10.12
C PHE A 136 -3.36 -15.34 10.51
N LYS A 137 -2.31 -15.96 11.06
CA LYS A 137 -2.34 -17.37 11.50
C LYS A 137 -3.33 -17.64 12.64
N LYS A 138 -3.74 -16.61 13.39
CA LYS A 138 -4.79 -16.70 14.41
C LYS A 138 -6.19 -16.50 13.85
N SER A 139 -6.30 -15.86 12.69
CA SER A 139 -7.58 -15.58 12.03
C SER A 139 -8.31 -16.86 11.64
N ASP A 140 -9.63 -16.77 11.52
CA ASP A 140 -10.44 -17.90 11.06
C ASP A 140 -10.25 -18.17 9.56
N GLY A 141 -9.86 -17.16 8.78
CA GLY A 141 -9.47 -17.32 7.38
C GLY A 141 -8.39 -18.39 7.23
N TYR A 142 -7.28 -18.27 7.97
CA TYR A 142 -6.20 -19.26 7.95
C TYR A 142 -6.62 -20.65 8.45
N LYS A 143 -7.47 -20.74 9.47
CA LYS A 143 -7.95 -22.04 10.00
C LYS A 143 -8.79 -22.80 8.99
N ASN A 144 -9.56 -22.08 8.19
CA ASN A 144 -10.43 -22.64 7.15
C ASN A 144 -9.67 -22.99 5.86
N LEU A 145 -8.41 -22.57 5.73
CA LEU A 145 -7.61 -22.93 4.56
C LEU A 145 -7.34 -24.43 4.51
N PRO A 146 -7.51 -25.05 3.33
CA PRO A 146 -7.08 -26.42 3.09
C PRO A 146 -5.55 -26.51 3.19
N GLU A 147 -5.07 -27.72 3.47
CA GLU A 147 -3.64 -27.97 3.61
C GLU A 147 -2.90 -27.76 2.28
N ASN A 148 -3.45 -28.28 1.17
CA ASN A 148 -2.87 -28.23 -0.18
C ASN A 148 -3.96 -27.85 -1.21
N GLU A 149 -3.54 -27.26 -2.34
CA GLU A 149 -4.44 -26.90 -3.45
C GLU A 149 -5.09 -28.10 -4.13
N GLU A 150 -4.43 -29.26 -4.18
CA GLU A 150 -4.98 -30.49 -4.76
C GLU A 150 -6.30 -30.91 -4.08
N LYS A 151 -6.43 -30.69 -2.76
CA LYS A 151 -7.67 -30.98 -2.02
C LYS A 151 -8.83 -30.04 -2.40
N ILE A 152 -8.55 -28.87 -2.96
CA ILE A 152 -9.57 -27.93 -3.46
C ILE A 152 -10.21 -28.48 -4.73
N GLU A 153 -9.41 -29.03 -5.63
CA GLU A 153 -9.91 -29.69 -6.84
C GLU A 153 -10.71 -30.96 -6.52
N GLU A 154 -10.24 -31.78 -5.60
CA GLU A 154 -10.95 -32.99 -5.18
C GLU A 154 -12.29 -32.65 -4.48
N GLY A 155 -12.33 -31.59 -3.66
CA GLY A 155 -13.56 -31.09 -3.05
C GLY A 155 -14.57 -30.56 -4.05
N ARG A 156 -14.13 -29.85 -5.10
CA ARG A 156 -15.00 -29.43 -6.21
C ARG A 156 -15.54 -30.62 -7.00
N LYS A 157 -14.71 -31.64 -7.26
CA LYS A 157 -15.12 -32.88 -7.95
C LYS A 157 -16.09 -33.72 -7.11
N ALA A 158 -15.91 -33.78 -5.79
CA ALA A 158 -16.82 -34.48 -4.87
C ALA A 158 -18.16 -33.74 -4.66
N GLY A 159 -18.16 -32.40 -4.69
CA GLY A 159 -19.38 -31.58 -4.65
C GLY A 159 -20.22 -31.67 -5.93
N ALA A 160 -19.57 -31.76 -7.09
CA ALA A 160 -20.24 -32.00 -8.37
C ALA A 160 -20.93 -33.39 -8.44
N ASN A 161 -20.42 -34.37 -7.69
CA ASN A 161 -20.98 -35.73 -7.68
C ASN A 161 -22.24 -35.87 -6.80
N LYS A 162 -22.63 -34.83 -6.04
CA LYS A 162 -23.87 -34.81 -5.23
C LYS A 162 -25.06 -34.13 -5.91
N VAL A 163 -24.87 -33.49 -7.06
CA VAL A 163 -25.96 -32.86 -7.84
C VAL A 163 -26.44 -33.77 -8.98
N LYS A 164 -25.73 -34.86 -9.28
CA LYS A 164 -26.05 -35.79 -10.37
C LYS A 164 -27.03 -36.89 -9.96
N GLU A 165 -28.09 -36.53 -9.23
CA GLU A 165 -29.19 -37.45 -8.92
C GLU A 165 -30.55 -36.77 -9.10
N LYS A 166 -30.76 -36.13 -10.26
CA LYS A 166 -32.09 -35.97 -10.88
C LYS A 166 -31.98 -35.32 -12.25
N SER A 167 -32.03 -36.17 -13.28
CA SER A 167 -32.83 -36.04 -14.51
C SER A 167 -32.15 -36.81 -15.63
N LYS A 168 -32.64 -38.02 -15.90
CA LYS A 168 -32.62 -38.56 -17.25
C LYS A 168 -33.57 -37.70 -18.07
N GLU A 169 -33.08 -37.06 -19.13
CA GLU A 169 -33.63 -37.12 -20.49
C GLU A 169 -32.81 -36.22 -21.41
N GLU A 170 -32.43 -36.85 -22.52
CA GLU A 170 -31.80 -36.41 -23.76
C GLU A 170 -31.95 -34.92 -24.14
N ASP A 171 -30.82 -34.23 -24.34
CA ASP A 171 -30.56 -33.32 -25.46
C ASP A 171 -29.10 -32.84 -25.39
N ASP A 172 -28.27 -33.32 -26.32
CA ASP A 172 -26.85 -33.01 -26.48
C ASP A 172 -26.62 -31.55 -26.90
N PHE A 173 -26.73 -30.61 -25.97
CA PHE A 173 -26.13 -29.28 -26.11
C PHE A 173 -24.97 -29.13 -25.13
N ASP A 174 -23.76 -29.41 -25.60
CA ASP A 174 -22.53 -29.28 -24.83
C ASP A 174 -22.18 -27.79 -24.67
N ALA A 175 -22.68 -27.20 -23.58
CA ALA A 175 -22.46 -25.79 -23.22
C ALA A 175 -20.97 -25.44 -22.99
N MET A 176 -20.05 -26.41 -22.98
CA MET A 176 -18.60 -26.18 -22.93
C MET A 176 -17.93 -26.17 -24.31
N ALA A 177 -18.61 -26.56 -25.38
CA ALA A 177 -18.07 -26.55 -26.73
C ALA A 177 -18.18 -25.17 -27.43
N TRP A 178 -18.98 -24.25 -26.88
CA TRP A 178 -19.16 -22.92 -27.46
C TRP A 178 -18.17 -21.91 -26.86
N THR A 179 -17.09 -21.64 -27.58
CA THR A 179 -16.22 -20.49 -27.30
C THR A 179 -16.57 -19.34 -28.26
N PRO A 180 -16.61 -18.08 -27.82
CA PRO A 180 -16.91 -16.94 -28.69
C PRO A 180 -15.98 -16.79 -29.91
N LEU A 181 -14.81 -17.45 -29.88
CA LEU A 181 -13.85 -17.47 -30.97
C LEU A 181 -14.24 -18.42 -32.11
N GLN A 182 -15.06 -19.43 -31.86
CA GLN A 182 -15.46 -20.42 -32.86
C GLN A 182 -16.40 -19.83 -33.92
N GLU A 183 -17.29 -18.91 -33.52
CA GLU A 183 -18.17 -18.20 -34.47
C GLU A 183 -17.40 -17.35 -35.48
N VAL A 184 -16.24 -16.82 -35.08
CA VAL A 184 -15.37 -16.02 -35.96
C VAL A 184 -14.65 -16.92 -36.96
N ILE A 185 -14.25 -18.14 -36.56
CA ILE A 185 -13.58 -19.11 -37.41
C ILE A 185 -14.55 -19.69 -38.45
N ASP A 186 -15.79 -20.01 -38.04
CA ASP A 186 -16.81 -20.55 -38.94
C ASP A 186 -17.37 -19.49 -39.91
N ALA A 187 -17.24 -18.20 -39.58
CA ALA A 187 -17.63 -17.09 -40.45
C ALA A 187 -16.58 -16.74 -41.52
N MET A 188 -15.40 -17.38 -41.52
CA MET A 188 -14.40 -17.15 -42.56
C MET A 188 -14.80 -17.89 -43.85
N PRO A 189 -14.93 -17.20 -45.01
CA PRO A 189 -15.16 -17.87 -46.27
C PRO A 189 -13.95 -18.76 -46.60
N VAL A 190 -14.19 -20.05 -46.78
CA VAL A 190 -13.18 -20.99 -47.26
C VAL A 190 -12.85 -20.67 -48.71
N PHE A 191 -11.66 -20.14 -48.96
CA PHE A 191 -11.16 -19.91 -50.31
C PHE A 191 -10.77 -21.25 -50.94
N ASN A 192 -11.65 -21.81 -51.79
CA ASN A 192 -11.28 -22.91 -52.67
C ASN A 192 -10.31 -22.40 -53.73
N MET A 193 -9.02 -22.68 -53.57
CA MET A 193 -8.00 -22.45 -54.59
C MET A 193 -7.99 -23.67 -55.52
N GLN A 194 -8.85 -23.65 -56.55
CA GLN A 194 -8.68 -24.53 -57.71
C GLN A 194 -7.58 -23.96 -58.61
N SER A 195 -6.66 -24.83 -58.99
CA SER A 195 -5.56 -24.58 -59.92
C SER A 195 -6.04 -24.15 -61.31
#